data_AF-A0A6D0IKS7-F1
#
_entry.id   AF-A0A6D0IKS7-F1
#
_cell.length_a   1.000
_cell.length_b   1.000
_cell.length_c   1.000
_cell.angle_alpha   90.00
_cell.angle_beta   90.00
_cell.angle_gamma   90.00
#
_symmetry.space_group_name_H-M   'P 1'
#
loop_
_entity.id
_entity.type
_entity.pdbx_description
1 polymer ?
#
loop_
_entity_poly.entity_id
_entity_poly.type
_entity_poly.pdbx_seq_one_letter_code
_entity_poly.pdbx_strand_id
1 'polypeptide(L)'
;MPEAIRRITRRFMKEPQEVRIQSSVTTRPDISQSYWTVWGMRKNEALVRFLEAEDFDAAIIFVRTKNATLEVAEALERNGYNSAALNGDMNQALREQTLERLKDGRLDILIATDVAARGLDVERISLVVNYDIPMDSESYVHRIGRTGRAGRAGRALLFVENRERRLLRN
;
A
#
# COMPACT_ATOMS: atom_id res chain seq x y z
N MET A 1 -22.32 -16.02 -8.33
CA MET A 1 -22.00 -15.76 -9.75
C MET A 1 -23.16 -14.98 -10.38
N PRO A 2 -22.92 -13.77 -10.92
CA PRO A 2 -23.95 -12.95 -11.58
C PRO A 2 -24.61 -13.65 -12.77
N GLU A 3 -25.86 -13.30 -13.09
CA GLU A 3 -26.61 -13.94 -14.18
C GLU A 3 -25.97 -13.79 -15.56
N ALA A 4 -25.34 -12.64 -15.83
CA ALA A 4 -24.66 -12.39 -17.10
C ALA A 4 -23.53 -13.40 -17.35
N ILE A 5 -22.72 -13.67 -16.31
CA ILE A 5 -21.64 -14.67 -16.36
C ILE A 5 -22.24 -16.07 -16.55
N ARG A 6 -23.28 -16.43 -15.79
CA ARG A 6 -23.95 -17.74 -15.87
C ARG A 6 -24.49 -18.04 -17.27
N ARG A 7 -24.98 -17.03 -17.98
CA ARG A 7 -25.50 -17.14 -19.36
C ARG A 7 -24.40 -17.51 -20.36
N ILE A 8 -23.22 -16.90 -20.22
CA ILE A 8 -22.04 -17.21 -21.03
C ILE A 8 -21.57 -18.64 -20.74
N THR A 9 -21.47 -19.02 -19.46
CA THR A 9 -21.08 -20.38 -19.03
C THR A 9 -21.96 -21.44 -19.68
N ARG A 10 -23.29 -21.27 -19.67
CA ARG A 10 -24.24 -22.21 -20.29
C ARG A 10 -24.13 -22.28 -21.82
N ARG A 11 -23.71 -21.20 -22.48
CA ARG A 11 -23.60 -21.14 -23.94
C ARG A 11 -22.34 -21.85 -24.44
N PHE A 12 -21.23 -21.74 -23.70
CA PHE A 12 -19.92 -22.16 -24.19
C PHE A 12 -19.35 -23.39 -23.48
N MET A 13 -19.92 -23.83 -22.37
CA MET A 13 -19.45 -25.02 -21.64
C MET A 13 -20.46 -26.16 -21.72
N LYS A 14 -19.96 -27.38 -21.87
CA LYS A 14 -20.75 -28.62 -21.75
C LYS A 14 -20.55 -29.18 -20.35
N GLU A 15 -21.64 -29.35 -19.61
CA GLU A 15 -21.68 -29.92 -18.25
C GLU A 15 -20.68 -29.30 -17.24
N PRO A 16 -20.68 -27.96 -17.05
CA PRO A 16 -19.73 -27.30 -16.17
C PRO A 16 -19.95 -27.67 -14.70
N GLN A 17 -18.85 -27.94 -13.99
CA GLN A 17 -18.85 -28.11 -12.53
C GLN A 17 -18.58 -26.77 -11.85
N GLU A 18 -19.38 -26.41 -10.83
CA GLU A 18 -19.17 -25.19 -10.05
C GLU A 18 -18.35 -25.51 -8.80
N VAL A 19 -17.07 -25.16 -8.79
CA VAL A 19 -16.22 -25.24 -7.60
C VAL A 19 -16.27 -23.90 -6.87
N ARG A 20 -16.86 -23.89 -5.67
CA ARG A 20 -16.83 -22.72 -4.78
C ARG A 20 -15.80 -22.95 -3.68
N ILE A 21 -14.74 -22.16 -3.71
CA ILE A 21 -13.83 -22.06 -2.58
C ILE A 21 -14.46 -21.09 -1.60
N GLN A 22 -14.82 -21.58 -0.41
CA GLN A 22 -15.24 -20.72 0.68
C GLN A 22 -14.03 -19.89 1.09
N SER A 23 -14.13 -18.56 1.00
CA SER A 23 -13.09 -17.72 1.58
C SER A 23 -13.08 -17.97 3.08
N SER A 24 -12.02 -18.60 3.58
CA SER A 24 -11.77 -18.62 5.01
C SER A 24 -11.59 -17.17 5.44
N VAL A 25 -12.60 -16.60 6.08
CA VAL A 25 -12.55 -15.28 6.74
C VAL A 25 -11.53 -15.27 7.91
N THR A 26 -10.79 -16.36 8.10
CA THR A 26 -10.09 -16.75 9.33
C THR A 26 -8.75 -16.08 9.56
N THR A 27 -8.27 -15.20 8.68
CA THR A 27 -7.14 -14.32 9.01
C THR A 27 -7.42 -12.96 8.41
N ARG A 28 -8.33 -12.20 9.04
CA ARG A 28 -8.28 -10.75 8.88
C ARG A 28 -6.90 -10.36 9.45
N PRO A 29 -5.95 -9.89 8.62
CA PRO A 29 -4.66 -9.51 9.15
C PRO A 29 -4.91 -8.44 10.22
N ASP A 30 -4.22 -8.54 11.35
CA ASP A 30 -4.42 -7.63 12.48
C ASP A 30 -3.84 -6.25 12.13
N ILE A 31 -4.60 -5.48 11.35
CA ILE A 31 -4.18 -4.17 10.84
C ILE A 31 -4.99 -3.09 11.55
N SER A 32 -4.32 -2.34 12.42
CA SER A 32 -4.85 -1.11 12.98
C SER A 32 -4.88 -0.02 11.90
N GLN A 33 -6.08 0.52 11.65
CA GLN A 33 -6.31 1.48 10.57
C GLN A 33 -6.73 2.82 11.15
N SER A 34 -6.06 3.88 10.71
CA SER A 34 -6.32 5.26 11.14
C SER A 34 -6.22 6.21 9.96
N TYR A 35 -6.79 7.40 10.11
CA TYR A 35 -6.62 8.47 9.13
C TYR A 35 -6.28 9.78 9.82
N TRP A 36 -5.53 10.63 9.13
CA TRP A 36 -5.20 11.98 9.56
C TRP A 36 -5.68 12.96 8.51
N THR A 37 -6.61 13.85 8.90
CA THR A 37 -6.94 15.02 8.10
C THR A 37 -5.78 16.01 8.12
N VAL A 38 -5.02 16.12 7.04
CA VAL A 38 -3.90 17.06 6.92
C VAL A 38 -4.48 18.43 6.57
N TRP A 39 -4.41 19.37 7.51
CA TRP A 39 -4.92 20.73 7.36
C TRP A 39 -3.88 21.75 7.83
N GLY A 40 -3.69 22.83 7.06
CA GLY A 40 -2.78 23.92 7.44
C GLY A 40 -1.27 23.61 7.33
N MET A 41 -0.89 22.42 6.87
CA MET A 41 0.51 22.05 6.64
C MET A 41 0.67 21.18 5.39
N ARG A 42 1.90 21.07 4.87
CA ARG A 42 2.21 20.20 3.73
C ARG A 42 2.20 18.74 4.19
N LYS A 43 1.69 17.84 3.36
CA LYS A 43 1.70 16.38 3.65
C LYS A 43 3.11 15.84 3.94
N ASN A 44 4.16 16.35 3.30
CA ASN A 44 5.55 15.97 3.62
C ASN A 44 5.92 16.29 5.08
N GLU A 45 5.54 17.45 5.59
CA GLU A 45 5.80 17.82 6.99
C GLU A 45 4.98 16.95 7.95
N ALA A 46 3.72 16.65 7.59
CA ALA A 46 2.88 15.76 8.38
C ALA A 46 3.44 14.33 8.41
N LEU A 47 4.00 13.87 7.29
CA LEU A 47 4.65 12.57 7.17
C LEU A 47 5.88 12.48 8.06
N VAL A 48 6.77 13.47 8.03
CA VAL A 48 7.97 13.49 8.88
C VAL A 48 7.57 13.45 10.35
N ARG A 49 6.64 14.32 10.78
CA ARG A 49 6.16 14.34 12.18
C ARG A 49 5.49 13.03 12.60
N PHE A 50 4.77 12.38 11.69
CA PHE A 50 4.19 11.07 11.94
C PHE A 50 5.31 10.05 12.16
N LEU A 51 6.27 9.95 11.24
CA LEU A 51 7.35 8.98 11.33
C LEU A 51 8.25 9.20 12.57
N GLU A 52 8.43 10.45 13.02
CA GLU A 52 9.20 10.77 14.23
C GLU A 52 8.55 10.23 15.52
N ALA A 53 7.23 10.09 15.53
CA ALA A 53 6.46 9.67 16.70
C ALA A 53 6.14 8.17 16.71
N GLU A 54 6.57 7.44 15.69
CA GLU A 54 6.08 6.10 15.41
C GLU A 54 7.22 5.09 15.27
N ASP A 55 7.18 4.04 16.08
CA ASP A 55 8.08 2.90 15.91
C ASP A 55 7.57 2.00 14.77
N PHE A 56 8.45 1.70 13.82
CA PHE A 56 8.19 0.74 12.75
C PHE A 56 9.47 0.00 12.36
N ASP A 57 9.30 -1.20 11.80
CA ASP A 57 10.38 -2.05 11.32
C ASP A 57 10.73 -1.70 9.87
N ALA A 58 9.74 -1.73 8.98
CA ALA A 58 9.81 -1.13 7.65
C ALA A 58 8.47 -0.51 7.26
N ALA A 59 8.51 0.51 6.41
CA ALA A 59 7.32 1.22 5.94
C ALA A 59 7.20 1.21 4.42
N ILE A 60 5.97 1.13 3.92
CA ILE A 60 5.64 1.44 2.54
C ILE A 60 4.67 2.61 2.46
N ILE A 61 5.02 3.60 1.64
CA ILE A 61 4.28 4.84 1.46
C ILE A 61 3.72 4.89 0.05
N PHE A 62 2.40 4.91 -0.06
CA PHE A 62 1.71 4.94 -1.34
C PHE A 62 1.39 6.35 -1.80
N VAL A 63 1.91 6.70 -2.98
CA VAL A 63 1.67 7.97 -3.67
C VAL A 63 1.04 7.72 -5.04
N ARG A 64 0.38 8.74 -5.59
CA ARG A 64 -0.36 8.62 -6.85
C ARG A 64 0.53 8.57 -8.08
N THR A 65 1.61 9.36 -8.12
CA THR A 65 2.41 9.57 -9.33
C THR A 65 3.84 9.11 -9.15
N LYS A 66 4.51 8.77 -10.26
CA LYS A 66 5.92 8.43 -10.26
C LYS A 66 6.81 9.58 -9.78
N ASN A 67 6.50 10.83 -10.15
CA ASN A 67 7.27 11.99 -9.69
C ASN A 67 7.15 12.15 -8.18
N ALA A 68 5.94 11.97 -7.62
CA ALA A 68 5.73 12.01 -6.18
C ALA A 68 6.55 10.94 -5.43
N THR A 69 6.86 9.79 -6.06
CA THR A 69 7.73 8.80 -5.39
C THR A 69 9.13 9.37 -5.12
N LEU A 70 9.66 10.15 -6.07
CA LEU A 70 10.98 10.77 -5.95
C LEU A 70 10.94 11.97 -5.00
N GLU A 71 9.94 12.85 -5.13
CA GLU A 71 9.80 14.04 -4.30
C GLU A 71 9.63 13.71 -2.81
N VAL A 72 8.84 12.67 -2.50
CA VAL A 72 8.64 12.23 -1.10
C VAL A 72 9.88 11.51 -0.59
N ALA A 73 10.54 10.67 -1.39
CA ALA A 73 11.80 10.03 -0.99
C ALA A 73 12.89 11.07 -0.66
N GLU A 74 13.09 12.05 -1.54
CA GLU A 74 14.06 13.14 -1.32
C GLU A 74 13.72 13.98 -0.07
N ALA A 75 12.42 14.22 0.17
CA ALA A 75 11.98 14.91 1.39
C ALA A 75 12.30 14.11 2.66
N LEU A 76 12.12 12.79 2.64
CA LEU A 76 12.43 11.91 3.76
C LEU A 76 13.95 11.75 3.98
N GLU A 77 14.72 11.57 2.91
CA GLU A 77 16.18 11.51 2.96
C GLU A 77 16.78 12.77 3.58
N ARG A 78 16.26 13.96 3.22
CA ARG A 78 16.68 15.23 3.84
C ARG A 78 16.39 15.33 5.34
N ASN A 79 15.44 14.55 5.84
CA ASN A 79 15.10 14.45 7.26
C ASN A 79 15.79 13.25 7.94
N GLY A 80 16.78 12.62 7.29
CA GLY A 80 17.59 11.56 7.88
C GLY A 80 16.98 10.15 7.76
N TYR A 81 15.88 9.98 7.04
CA TYR A 81 15.29 8.66 6.81
C TYR A 81 15.97 7.93 5.66
N ASN A 82 16.27 6.65 5.89
CA ASN A 82 16.74 5.75 4.84
C ASN A 82 15.55 5.31 3.98
N SER A 83 15.30 6.06 2.92
CA SER A 83 14.13 5.89 2.05
C SER A 83 14.51 5.76 0.58
N ALA A 84 13.64 5.16 -0.24
CA ALA A 84 13.86 5.05 -1.67
C ALA A 84 12.54 5.00 -2.44
N ALA A 85 12.56 5.52 -3.66
CA ALA A 85 11.44 5.41 -4.58
C ALA A 85 11.37 4.03 -5.26
N LEU A 86 10.15 3.57 -5.51
CA LEU A 86 9.81 2.41 -6.33
C LEU A 86 8.73 2.81 -7.35
N ASN A 87 9.12 3.01 -8.60
CA ASN A 87 8.21 3.44 -9.65
C ASN A 87 8.48 2.72 -10.99
N GLY A 88 7.61 2.96 -11.97
CA GLY A 88 7.63 2.27 -13.26
C GLY A 88 8.76 2.67 -14.22
N ASP A 89 9.52 3.73 -13.91
CA ASP A 89 10.67 4.14 -14.74
C ASP A 89 11.96 3.40 -14.34
N MET A 90 11.94 2.67 -13.21
CA MET A 90 13.09 1.87 -12.77
C MET A 90 13.28 0.66 -13.66
N ASN A 91 14.53 0.43 -14.06
CA ASN A 91 14.88 -0.84 -14.69
C ASN A 91 14.75 -2.00 -13.68
N GLN A 92 14.63 -3.22 -14.20
CA GLN A 92 14.38 -4.41 -13.39
C GLN A 92 15.50 -4.67 -12.36
N ALA A 93 16.76 -4.46 -12.72
CA ALA A 93 17.89 -4.68 -11.81
C ALA A 93 17.87 -3.74 -10.61
N LEU A 94 17.63 -2.44 -10.83
CA LEU A 94 17.52 -1.45 -9.78
C LEU A 94 16.28 -1.71 -8.90
N ARG A 95 15.16 -2.12 -9.51
CA ARG A 95 13.95 -2.53 -8.80
C ARG A 95 14.25 -3.67 -7.83
N GLU A 96 14.88 -4.73 -8.31
CA GLU A 96 15.24 -5.89 -7.48
C GLU A 96 16.21 -5.52 -6.37
N GLN A 97 17.23 -4.71 -6.67
CA GLN A 97 18.18 -4.23 -5.67
C GLN A 97 17.51 -3.40 -4.57
N THR A 98 16.59 -2.50 -4.92
CA THR A 98 15.85 -1.68 -3.93
C THR A 98 14.97 -2.57 -3.04
N LEU A 99 14.30 -3.57 -3.63
CA LEU A 99 13.49 -4.51 -2.87
C LEU A 99 14.34 -5.38 -1.94
N GLU A 100 15.51 -5.82 -2.39
CA GLU A 100 16.42 -6.61 -1.56
C GLU A 100 16.94 -5.81 -0.37
N ARG A 101 17.32 -4.53 -0.58
CA ARG A 101 17.69 -3.61 0.49
C ARG A 101 16.57 -3.43 1.53
N LEU A 102 15.31 -3.41 1.09
CA LEU A 102 14.18 -3.33 2.00
C LEU A 102 14.03 -4.62 2.81
N LYS A 103 14.21 -5.79 2.17
CA LYS A 103 14.11 -7.09 2.83
C LYS A 103 15.19 -7.30 3.88
N ASP A 104 16.44 -6.95 3.56
CA ASP A 104 17.59 -7.17 4.43
C ASP A 104 17.85 -6.05 5.46
N GLY A 105 17.11 -4.93 5.36
CA GLY A 105 17.19 -3.82 6.31
C GLY A 105 18.22 -2.76 6.03
N ARG A 106 18.79 -2.76 4.83
CA ARG A 106 19.57 -1.63 4.32
C ARG A 106 18.70 -0.49 3.79
N LEU A 107 17.38 -0.64 3.80
CA LEU A 107 16.38 0.36 3.49
C LEU A 107 15.19 0.20 4.45
N ASP A 108 14.69 1.31 5.01
CA ASP A 108 13.62 1.27 6.01
C ASP A 108 12.27 1.72 5.43
N ILE A 109 12.30 2.63 4.44
CA ILE A 109 11.08 3.22 3.86
C ILE A 109 11.09 3.11 2.34
N LEU A 110 9.99 2.58 1.79
CA LEU A 110 9.77 2.49 0.35
C LEU A 110 8.60 3.39 -0.07
N ILE A 111 8.82 4.28 -1.04
CA ILE A 111 7.77 5.12 -1.60
C ILE A 111 7.35 4.58 -2.96
N ALA A 112 6.10 4.15 -3.10
CA ALA A 112 5.66 3.42 -4.29
C ALA A 112 4.32 3.91 -4.86
N THR A 113 4.11 3.65 -6.16
CA THR A 113 2.78 3.67 -6.77
C THR A 113 2.13 2.29 -6.67
N ASP A 114 0.80 2.22 -6.86
CA ASP A 114 0.06 0.95 -6.84
C ASP A 114 0.65 -0.09 -7.80
N VAL A 115 0.95 0.33 -9.03
CA VAL A 115 1.50 -0.55 -10.07
C VAL A 115 2.88 -1.07 -9.66
N ALA A 116 3.74 -0.19 -9.14
CA ALA A 116 5.10 -0.55 -8.77
C ALA A 116 5.14 -1.45 -7.53
N ALA A 117 4.18 -1.36 -6.61
CA ALA A 117 4.11 -2.22 -5.43
C ALA A 117 3.38 -3.56 -5.67
N ARG A 118 2.82 -3.82 -6.86
CA ARG A 118 2.18 -5.11 -7.15
C ARG A 118 3.20 -6.24 -7.03
N GLY A 119 2.75 -7.35 -6.45
CA GLY A 119 3.61 -8.52 -6.20
C GLY A 119 4.68 -8.31 -5.12
N LEU A 120 4.72 -7.16 -4.44
CA LEU A 120 5.66 -6.92 -3.35
C LEU A 120 5.36 -7.85 -2.17
N ASP A 121 6.37 -8.61 -1.77
CA ASP A 121 6.34 -9.51 -0.63
C ASP A 121 7.56 -9.26 0.26
N VAL A 122 7.31 -8.54 1.35
CA VAL A 122 8.31 -8.15 2.35
C VAL A 122 7.64 -8.22 3.72
N GLU A 123 7.98 -9.25 4.49
CA GLU A 123 7.29 -9.59 5.75
C GLU A 123 7.49 -8.54 6.86
N ARG A 124 8.63 -7.83 6.83
CA ARG A 124 8.98 -6.83 7.85
C ARG A 124 8.27 -5.49 7.72
N ILE A 125 7.45 -5.30 6.68
CA ILE A 125 6.63 -4.08 6.55
C ILE A 125 5.60 -4.09 7.68
N SER A 126 5.84 -3.28 8.70
CA SER A 126 4.92 -3.09 9.83
C SER A 126 3.99 -1.90 9.63
N LEU A 127 4.37 -0.94 8.79
CA LEU A 127 3.64 0.30 8.56
C LEU A 127 3.30 0.51 7.07
N VAL A 128 2.05 0.84 6.79
CA VAL A 128 1.58 1.31 5.49
C VAL A 128 1.08 2.73 5.64
N VAL A 129 1.60 3.67 4.85
CA VAL A 129 1.08 5.04 4.78
C VAL A 129 0.48 5.28 3.40
N ASN A 130 -0.82 5.53 3.36
CA ASN A 130 -1.48 6.07 2.18
C ASN A 130 -1.30 7.58 2.18
N TYR A 131 -0.20 8.06 1.61
CA TYR A 131 0.08 9.48 1.47
C TYR A 131 -0.96 10.15 0.58
N ASP A 132 -1.34 9.47 -0.52
CA ASP A 132 -2.48 9.84 -1.34
C ASP A 132 -3.63 8.86 -1.16
N ILE A 133 -4.84 9.41 -1.03
CA ILE A 133 -6.06 8.60 -0.94
C ILE A 133 -6.20 7.73 -2.19
N PRO A 134 -6.43 6.41 -2.03
CA PRO A 134 -6.67 5.51 -3.17
C PRO A 134 -7.97 5.88 -3.89
N MET A 135 -8.06 5.47 -5.16
CA MET A 135 -9.23 5.78 -6.00
C MET A 135 -10.47 4.95 -5.63
N ASP A 136 -10.26 3.78 -5.03
CA ASP A 136 -11.30 2.82 -4.66
C ASP A 136 -10.88 2.00 -3.41
N SER A 137 -11.86 1.31 -2.82
CA SER A 137 -11.69 0.50 -1.62
C SER A 137 -10.86 -0.76 -1.86
N GLU A 138 -10.90 -1.33 -3.07
CA GLU A 138 -10.11 -2.51 -3.42
C GLU A 138 -8.61 -2.19 -3.42
N SER A 139 -8.24 -1.05 -4.01
CA SER A 139 -6.89 -0.50 -3.98
C SER A 139 -6.44 -0.23 -2.53
N TYR A 140 -7.31 0.34 -1.69
CA TYR A 140 -7.02 0.50 -0.27
C TYR A 140 -6.69 -0.83 0.43
N VAL A 141 -7.53 -1.85 0.23
CA VAL A 141 -7.32 -3.21 0.79
C VAL A 141 -6.00 -3.81 0.31
N HIS A 142 -5.67 -3.67 -0.98
CA HIS A 142 -4.41 -4.16 -1.55
C HIS A 142 -3.17 -3.47 -0.99
N ARG A 143 -3.27 -2.17 -0.66
CA ARG A 143 -2.21 -1.38 -0.05
C ARG A 143 -2.00 -1.77 1.41
N ILE A 144 -3.05 -1.80 2.23
CA ILE A 144 -2.89 -2.15 3.64
C ILE A 144 -2.50 -3.61 3.83
N GLY A 145 -2.86 -4.50 2.90
CA GLY A 145 -2.38 -5.89 2.87
C GLY A 145 -0.87 -6.08 2.61
N ARG A 146 -0.10 -4.98 2.52
CA ARG A 146 1.37 -5.03 2.57
C ARG A 146 1.91 -5.18 3.99
N THR A 147 1.11 -4.87 5.02
CA THR A 147 1.44 -5.14 6.43
C THR A 147 0.56 -6.25 6.99
N GLY A 148 0.79 -6.65 8.25
CA GLY A 148 0.01 -7.69 8.93
C GLY A 148 0.27 -9.11 8.44
N ARG A 149 1.44 -9.36 7.82
CA ARG A 149 1.83 -10.67 7.27
C ARG A 149 2.43 -11.58 8.34
N ALA A 150 2.43 -12.89 8.07
CA ALA A 150 3.01 -13.91 8.94
C ALA A 150 2.51 -13.87 10.41
N GLY A 151 1.25 -13.49 10.63
CA GLY A 151 0.64 -13.39 11.96
C GLY A 151 1.08 -12.16 12.78
N ARG A 152 1.85 -11.24 12.20
CA ARG A 152 2.23 -9.98 12.84
C ARG A 152 1.07 -8.98 12.81
N ALA A 153 1.03 -8.10 13.81
CA ALA A 153 0.19 -6.91 13.75
C ALA A 153 0.78 -5.90 12.75
N GLY A 154 -0.09 -5.15 12.10
CA GLY A 154 0.24 -4.13 11.12
C GLY A 154 -0.48 -2.81 11.41
N ARG A 155 0.04 -1.72 10.86
CA ARG A 155 -0.57 -0.40 10.98
C ARG A 155 -0.73 0.25 9.62
N ALA A 156 -1.87 0.88 9.42
CA ALA A 156 -2.17 1.63 8.23
C ALA A 156 -2.64 3.04 8.59
N LEU A 157 -1.97 4.05 8.04
CA LEU A 157 -2.37 5.44 8.11
C LEU A 157 -2.86 5.92 6.75
N LEU A 158 -3.95 6.67 6.72
CA LEU A 158 -4.42 7.38 5.54
C LEU A 158 -4.35 8.89 5.74
N PHE A 159 -3.62 9.59 4.88
CA PHE A 159 -3.73 11.04 4.79
C PHE A 159 -4.93 11.46 3.97
N VAL A 160 -5.67 12.44 4.50
CA VAL A 160 -6.89 12.96 3.91
C VAL A 160 -6.78 14.46 3.84
N GLU A 161 -6.79 15.04 2.64
CA GLU A 161 -6.96 16.48 2.52
C GLU A 161 -8.42 16.89 2.72
N ASN A 162 -8.66 18.15 3.09
CA ASN A 162 -10.03 18.63 3.34
C ASN A 162 -10.98 18.39 2.14
N ARG A 163 -10.48 18.54 0.90
CA ARG A 163 -11.24 18.28 -0.34
C ARG A 163 -11.59 16.80 -0.58
N GLU A 164 -10.90 15.90 0.10
CA GLU A 164 -10.96 14.44 -0.05
C GLU A 164 -11.84 13.78 1.03
N ARG A 165 -12.28 14.53 2.05
CA ARG A 165 -13.11 14.01 3.16
C ARG A 165 -14.35 13.23 2.71
N ARG A 166 -14.95 13.61 1.58
CA ARG A 166 -16.11 12.93 0.98
C ARG A 166 -15.82 11.50 0.54
N LEU A 167 -14.56 11.14 0.30
CA LEU A 167 -14.13 9.80 -0.10
C LEU A 167 -14.05 8.81 1.10
N LEU A 168 -14.17 9.30 2.34
CA LEU A 168 -14.21 8.45 3.54
C LEU A 168 -15.59 7.82 3.82
N ARG A 169 -16.63 8.21 3.08
CA ARG A 169 -18.03 7.80 3.35
C ARG A 169 -18.45 6.51 2.64
N ASN A 170 -17.51 5.74 2.11
CA ASN A 170 -17.76 4.50 1.37
C ASN A 170 -17.64 3.26 2.25
#